data_AF-A0A932FWM7-F1
#
_entry.id   AF-A0A932FWM7-F1
#
_cell.length_a   1.000
_cell.length_b   1.000
_cell.length_c   1.000
_cell.angle_alpha   90.00
_cell.angle_beta   90.00
_cell.angle_gamma   90.00
#
_symmetry.space_group_name_H-M   'P 1'
#
loop_
_entity.id
_entity.type
_entity.pdbx_description
1 polymer ?
#
loop_
_entity_poly.entity_id
_entity_poly.type
_entity_poly.pdbx_seq_one_letter_code
_entity_poly.pdbx_strand_id
1 'polypeptide(L)'
;MTDDELDGLIKQTSSELESLTQTKEPLPKPMKRRRQALILKQGVLLNIKTAKEKNRQQEEMYNSTLYTMLCTWGEKHPLLVNLLMMKFRGFLY
;
A
#
# COMPACT_ATOMS: atom_id res chain seq x y z
N MET A 1 0.95 12.41 9.26
CA MET A 1 0.51 12.49 7.86
C MET A 1 -0.74 13.35 7.84
N THR A 2 -0.71 14.46 7.11
CA THR A 2 -1.88 15.33 6.95
C THR A 2 -2.87 14.73 5.93
N ASP A 3 -4.11 15.21 5.90
CA ASP A 3 -5.11 14.72 4.94
C ASP A 3 -4.71 14.95 3.49
N ASP A 4 -4.11 16.12 3.20
CA ASP A 4 -3.63 16.45 1.86
C ASP A 4 -2.47 15.54 1.42
N GLU A 5 -1.55 15.21 2.34
CA GLU A 5 -0.48 14.24 2.09
C GLU A 5 -1.05 12.84 1.82
N LEU A 6 -2.06 12.42 2.60
CA LEU A 6 -2.68 11.11 2.44
C LEU A 6 -3.40 10.98 1.09
N ASP A 7 -4.19 11.98 0.72
CA ASP A 7 -4.93 11.99 -0.54
C ASP A 7 -3.99 12.09 -1.76
N GLY A 8 -2.92 12.88 -1.64
CA GLY A 8 -1.85 12.95 -2.64
C GLY A 8 -1.14 11.61 -2.85
N LEU A 9 -0.77 10.92 -1.77
CA LEU A 9 -0.13 9.60 -1.83
C LEU A 9 -1.06 8.52 -2.42
N ILE A 10 -2.36 8.57 -2.10
CA ILE A 10 -3.35 7.67 -2.69
C ILE A 10 -3.47 7.90 -4.20
N LYS A 11 -3.56 9.16 -4.64
CA LYS A 11 -3.64 9.52 -6.07
C LYS A 11 -2.38 9.11 -6.84
N GLN A 12 -1.20 9.39 -6.29
CA GLN A 12 0.08 9.01 -6.90
C GLN A 12 0.19 7.48 -7.02
N THR A 13 -0.12 6.75 -5.95
CA THR A 13 -0.07 5.28 -5.95
C THR A 13 -1.07 4.70 -6.95
N SER A 14 -2.26 5.29 -7.06
CA SER A 14 -3.29 4.87 -8.02
C SER A 14 -2.86 5.10 -9.47
N SER A 15 -2.25 6.25 -9.76
CA SER A 15 -1.71 6.58 -11.09
C SER A 15 -0.56 5.65 -11.49
N GLU A 16 0.35 5.35 -10.57
CA GLU A 16 1.40 4.34 -10.78
C GLU A 16 0.80 2.95 -11.04
N LEU A 17 -0.28 2.58 -10.34
CA LEU A 17 -0.99 1.31 -10.57
C LEU A 17 -1.66 1.24 -11.95
N GLU A 18 -2.25 2.35 -12.39
CA GLU A 18 -2.93 2.47 -13.67
C GLU A 18 -1.94 2.35 -14.83
N SER A 19 -0.78 3.02 -14.73
CA SER A 19 0.32 2.91 -15.70
C SER A 19 0.84 1.47 -15.84
N LEU A 20 0.90 0.72 -14.73
CA LEU A 20 1.29 -0.70 -14.74
C LEU A 20 0.19 -1.62 -15.29
N THR A 21 -1.07 -1.17 -15.31
CA THR A 21 -2.22 -1.95 -15.78
C THR A 21 -2.46 -1.75 -17.28
N GLN A 22 -2.08 -0.60 -17.85
CA GLN A 22 -2.14 -0.34 -19.29
C GLN A 22 -1.14 -1.18 -20.10
N THR A 23 -0.15 -1.80 -19.45
CA THR A 23 0.78 -2.73 -20.11
C THR A 23 0.06 -4.06 -20.41
N LYS A 24 -0.46 -4.22 -21.63
CA LYS A 24 -1.27 -5.37 -22.10
C LYS A 24 -0.54 -6.72 -22.19
N GLU A 25 0.74 -6.79 -21.85
CA GLU A 25 1.56 -8.01 -21.90
C GLU A 25 1.66 -8.70 -20.53
N PRO A 26 1.99 -10.00 -20.46
CA PRO A 26 2.25 -10.67 -19.20
C PRO A 26 3.37 -9.93 -18.44
N LEU A 27 3.00 -9.16 -17.42
CA LEU A 27 3.97 -8.36 -16.66
C LEU A 27 5.13 -9.25 -16.18
N PRO A 28 6.39 -8.89 -16.47
CA PRO A 28 7.54 -9.65 -16.00
C PRO A 28 7.53 -9.74 -14.47
N LYS A 29 8.05 -10.84 -13.90
CA LYS A 29 8.09 -11.11 -12.45
C LYS A 29 8.44 -9.88 -11.58
N PRO A 30 9.45 -9.04 -11.90
CA PRO A 30 9.73 -7.83 -11.14
C PRO A 30 8.61 -6.77 -11.18
N MET A 31 7.95 -6.57 -12.32
CA MET A 31 6.82 -5.64 -12.44
C MET A 31 5.58 -6.14 -11.69
N LYS A 32 5.33 -7.45 -11.67
CA LYS A 32 4.26 -8.04 -10.83
C LYS A 32 4.48 -7.77 -9.35
N ARG A 33 5.73 -7.87 -8.88
CA ARG A 33 6.09 -7.56 -7.48
C ARG A 33 5.90 -6.06 -7.18
N ARG A 34 6.31 -5.18 -8.10
CA ARG A 34 6.11 -3.74 -7.95
C ARG A 34 4.63 -3.38 -7.90
N ARG A 35 3.81 -3.97 -8.77
CA ARG A 35 2.34 -3.83 -8.74
C ARG A 35 1.76 -4.30 -7.40
N GLN A 36 2.19 -5.46 -6.90
CA GLN A 36 1.74 -5.97 -5.61
C GLN A 36 2.12 -5.06 -4.43
N ALA A 37 3.34 -4.52 -4.43
CA ALA A 37 3.78 -3.56 -3.42
C ALA A 37 2.94 -2.27 -3.46
N LEU A 38 2.59 -1.78 -4.66
CA LEU A 38 1.74 -0.61 -4.83
C LEU A 38 0.29 -0.86 -4.37
N ILE A 39 -0.29 -2.03 -4.67
CA ILE A 39 -1.62 -2.43 -4.16
C ILE A 39 -1.61 -2.44 -2.63
N LEU A 40 -0.54 -2.98 -2.03
CA LEU A 40 -0.41 -3.03 -0.57
C LEU A 40 -0.27 -1.62 0.04
N LYS A 41 0.55 -0.75 -0.57
CA LYS A 41 0.65 0.67 -0.15
C LYS A 41 -0.70 1.36 -0.22
N GLN A 42 -1.47 1.16 -1.31
CA GLN A 42 -2.79 1.74 -1.47
C GLN A 42 -3.78 1.23 -0.40
N GLY A 43 -3.76 -0.08 -0.10
CA GLY A 43 -4.60 -0.66 0.94
C GLY A 43 -4.30 -0.11 2.34
N VAL A 44 -3.02 0.07 2.67
CA VAL A 44 -2.63 0.68 3.95
C VAL A 44 -3.06 2.15 4.03
N LEU A 45 -2.87 2.93 2.95
CA LEU A 45 -3.31 4.33 2.91
C LEU A 45 -4.84 4.47 3.04
N LEU A 46 -5.61 3.59 2.40
CA LEU A 46 -7.07 3.53 2.57
C LEU A 46 -7.46 3.21 4.02
N ASN A 47 -6.76 2.27 4.67
CA ASN A 47 -6.99 1.96 6.08
C ASN A 47 -6.64 3.13 7.02
N ILE A 48 -5.59 3.90 6.72
CA ILE A 48 -5.30 5.16 7.45
C ILE A 48 -6.48 6.13 7.30
N LYS A 49 -6.98 6.30 6.07
CA LYS A 49 -8.13 7.18 5.80
C LYS A 49 -9.37 6.74 6.57
N THR A 50 -9.72 5.44 6.51
CA THR A 50 -10.86 4.89 7.25
C THR A 50 -10.69 4.96 8.76
N ALA A 51 -9.49 4.73 9.29
CA ALA A 51 -9.20 4.86 10.72
C ALA A 51 -9.40 6.31 11.19
N LYS A 52 -8.98 7.28 10.37
CA LYS A 52 -9.14 8.71 10.62
C LYS A 52 -10.61 9.14 10.58
N GLU A 53 -11.36 8.69 9.57
CA GLU A 53 -12.82 8.92 9.48
C GLU A 53 -13.59 8.32 10.68
N LYS A 54 -13.14 7.16 11.19
CA LYS A 54 -13.73 6.49 12.35
C LYS A 54 -13.18 6.96 13.69
N ASN A 55 -12.31 7.97 13.71
CA ASN A 55 -11.65 8.50 14.91
C ASN A 55 -10.89 7.43 15.73
N ARG A 56 -10.38 6.39 15.06
CA ARG A 56 -9.64 5.28 15.66
C ARG A 56 -8.14 5.54 15.64
N GLN A 57 -7.69 6.38 16.56
CA GLN A 57 -6.28 6.81 16.63
C GLN A 57 -5.26 5.66 16.72
N GLN A 58 -5.60 4.56 17.41
CA GLN A 58 -4.71 3.38 17.49
C GLN A 58 -4.53 2.71 16.12
N GLU A 59 -5.61 2.56 15.36
CA GLU A 59 -5.57 1.99 14.01
C GLU A 59 -4.85 2.94 13.05
N GLU A 60 -5.04 4.25 13.19
CA GLU A 60 -4.34 5.26 12.40
C GLU A 60 -2.83 5.17 12.63
N MET A 61 -2.39 5.14 13.89
CA MET A 61 -0.97 5.06 14.25
C MET A 61 -0.34 3.75 13.79
N TYR A 62 -1.05 2.63 13.94
CA TYR A 62 -0.60 1.32 13.48
C TYR A 62 -0.46 1.29 11.95
N ASN A 63 -1.47 1.75 11.20
CA ASN A 63 -1.44 1.76 9.75
C ASN A 63 -0.41 2.75 9.18
N SER A 64 -0.20 3.90 9.83
CA SER A 64 0.85 4.86 9.47
C SER A 64 2.26 4.28 9.68
N THR A 65 2.45 3.53 10.77
CA THR A 65 3.70 2.80 11.03
C THR A 65 3.92 1.71 9.98
N LEU A 66 2.88 0.95 9.63
CA LEU A 66 2.93 -0.05 8.56
C LEU A 66 3.28 0.58 7.20
N TYR A 67 2.72 1.75 6.89
CA TYR A 67 3.03 2.47 5.66
C TYR A 67 4.50 2.88 5.61
N THR A 68 5.02 3.39 6.72
CA THR A 68 6.44 3.77 6.85
C THR A 68 7.34 2.56 6.66
N MET A 69 7.02 1.43 7.33
CA MET A 69 7.75 0.17 7.12
C MET A 69 7.67 -0.29 5.66
N LEU A 70 6.53 -0.16 4.99
CA LEU A 70 6.38 -0.53 3.58
C LEU A 70 7.18 0.37 2.63
N CYS A 71 7.27 1.66 2.91
CA CYS A 71 8.12 2.57 2.14
C CYS A 71 9.60 2.27 2.37
N THR A 72 10.04 2.13 3.62
CA THR A 72 11.45 1.93 3.94
C THR A 72 11.94 0.51 3.61
N TRP A 73 11.10 -0.51 3.77
CA TRP A 73 11.50 -1.93 3.63
C TRP A 73 11.01 -2.55 2.33
N GLY A 74 9.98 -2.00 1.68
CA GLY A 74 9.44 -2.54 0.42
C GLY A 74 10.42 -2.45 -0.75
N GLU A 75 11.32 -1.46 -0.73
CA GLU A 75 12.39 -1.33 -1.73
C GLU A 75 13.60 -2.21 -1.43
N LYS A 76 13.85 -2.53 -0.15
CA LYS A 76 15.08 -3.21 0.30
C LYS A 76 14.90 -4.71 0.55
N HIS A 77 13.70 -5.16 0.93
CA HIS A 77 13.41 -6.54 1.35
C HIS A 77 12.07 -7.08 0.79
N PRO A 78 12.08 -7.66 -0.42
CA PRO A 78 10.86 -8.15 -1.09
C PRO A 78 10.14 -9.30 -0.37
N LEU A 79 10.83 -10.05 0.50
CA LEU A 79 10.22 -11.14 1.30
C LEU A 79 9.27 -10.60 2.38
N LEU A 80 9.58 -9.45 2.96
CA LEU A 80 8.78 -8.83 4.03
C LEU A 80 7.47 -8.25 3.48
N VAL A 81 7.52 -7.71 2.26
CA VAL A 81 6.30 -7.32 1.51
C VAL A 81 5.38 -8.52 1.31
N ASN A 82 5.94 -9.69 1.00
CA ASN A 82 5.15 -10.90 0.80
C ASN A 82 4.51 -11.39 2.11
N LEU A 83 5.22 -11.29 3.23
CA LEU A 83 4.72 -11.65 4.56
C LEU A 83 3.61 -10.69 5.03
N LEU A 84 3.78 -9.39 4.80
CA LEU A 84 2.74 -8.38 5.05
C LEU A 84 1.51 -8.60 4.17
N MET A 85 1.69 -8.91 2.88
CA MET A 85 0.60 -9.29 1.99
C MET A 85 -0.18 -10.51 2.49
N MET A 86 0.52 -11.51 3.03
CA MET A 86 -0.12 -12.72 3.57
C MET A 86 -0.96 -12.40 4.80
N LYS A 87 -0.50 -11.48 5.66
CA LYS A 87 -1.25 -10.99 6.82
C LYS A 87 -2.44 -10.11 6.42
N PHE A 88 -2.31 -9.29 5.37
CA PHE A 88 -3.40 -8.45 4.85
C PHE A 88 -4.47 -9.24 4.10
N ARG A 89 -4.11 -10.31 3.38
CA ARG A 89 -5.09 -11.22 2.73
C ARG A 89 -6.04 -11.88 3.72
N GLY A 90 -5.60 -12.12 4.96
CA GLY A 90 -6.46 -12.65 6.02
C GLY A 90 -7.43 -11.63 6.63
N PHE A 91 -7.30 -10.34 6.32
CA PHE A 91 -8.15 -9.25 6.83
C PHE A 91 -9.21 -8.80 5.81
N LEU A 92 -9.15 -9.31 4.58
CA LEU A 92 -10.00 -8.96 3.44
C LEU A 92 -11.09 -10.02 3.14
N TYR A 93 -11.23 -11.02 4.02
CA TYR A 93 -12.25 -12.08 3.94
C TYR A 93 -13.10 -12.11 5.21
#